data_AF-A0A0F9L5I6-F1
#
_entry.id   AF-A0A0F9L5I6-F1
#
_cell.length_a   1.000
_cell.length_b   1.000
_cell.length_c   1.000
_cell.angle_alpha   90.00
_cell.angle_beta   90.00
_cell.angle_gamma   90.00
#
_symmetry.space_group_name_H-M   'P 1'
#
loop_
_entity.id
_entity.type
_entity.pdbx_description
1 polymer ?
#
loop_
_entity_poly.entity_id
_entity_poly.type
_entity_poly.pdbx_seq_one_letter_code
_entity_poly.pdbx_strand_id
1 'polypeptide(L)' 'MYLVKNKKMQGKSSKDYFQQIFKEAVKEIKNNKNNLGKVNICPKCGAKNLAINKYCNMCGTIIRYEIETIFKASI' A
#
# COMPACT_ATOMS: atom_id res chain seq x y z
N MET A 1 -14.49 9.32 22.19
CA MET A 1 -14.48 8.02 22.89
C MET A 1 -15.29 7.02 22.05
N TYR A 2 -14.63 6.28 21.15
CA TYR A 2 -15.33 5.38 20.24
C TYR A 2 -15.47 4.00 20.88
N LEU A 3 -16.72 3.58 21.13
CA LEU A 3 -17.06 2.26 21.64
C LEU A 3 -16.87 1.23 20.51
N VAL A 4 -15.80 0.43 20.58
CA VAL A 4 -15.66 -0.77 19.75
C VAL A 4 -16.63 -1.81 20.30
N LYS A 5 -17.73 -2.05 19.58
CA LYS A 5 -18.65 -3.13 19.90
C LYS A 5 -17.90 -4.47 19.77
N ASN A 6 -17.57 -5.07 20.91
CA ASN A 6 -17.02 -6.42 21.02
C ASN A 6 -18.03 -7.43 20.45
N LYS A 7 -17.96 -7.69 19.15
CA LYS A 7 -18.62 -8.85 18.54
C LYS A 7 -17.86 -10.08 19.03
N LYS A 8 -18.48 -10.84 19.93
CA LYS A 8 -18.00 -12.13 20.42
C LYS A 8 -17.51 -12.98 19.23
N MET A 9 -16.20 -13.22 19.12
CA MET A 9 -15.64 -14.16 18.16
C MET A 9 -16.02 -15.57 18.60
N GLN A 10 -17.05 -16.13 17.97
CA GLN A 10 -17.44 -17.52 18.15
C GLN A 10 -16.32 -18.42 17.59
N GLY A 11 -15.96 -19.46 18.35
CA GLY A 11 -14.79 -20.33 18.17
C GLY A 11 -14.43 -20.67 16.73
N LYS A 12 -13.50 -19.91 16.17
CA LYS A 12 -12.83 -20.21 14.91
C LYS A 12 -11.46 -20.79 15.23
N SER A 13 -11.09 -21.87 14.56
CA SER A 13 -9.77 -22.46 14.74
C SER A 13 -8.69 -21.45 14.33
N SER A 14 -7.47 -21.58 14.86
CA SER A 14 -6.36 -20.71 14.45
C SER A 14 -6.17 -20.70 12.93
N LYS A 15 -6.42 -21.84 12.27
CA LYS A 15 -6.41 -21.96 10.82
C LYS A 15 -7.44 -21.03 10.16
N ASP A 16 -8.66 -20.96 10.67
CA ASP A 16 -9.72 -20.11 10.12
C ASP A 16 -9.39 -18.62 10.30
N TYR A 17 -8.76 -18.26 11.42
CA TYR A 17 -8.27 -16.90 11.67
C TYR A 17 -7.18 -16.50 10.66
N PHE A 18 -6.14 -17.32 10.50
CA PHE A 18 -5.08 -17.04 9.53
C PHE A 18 -5.60 -17.05 8.09
N GLN A 19 -6.53 -17.94 7.76
CA GLN A 19 -7.13 -18.00 6.44
C GLN A 19 -8.01 -16.77 6.16
N GLN A 20 -8.65 -16.20 7.18
CA GLN A 20 -9.40 -14.95 7.07
C GLN A 20 -8.46 -13.76 6.84
N ILE A 21 -7.40 -13.62 7.64
CA ILE A 21 -6.38 -12.56 7.46
C ILE A 21 -5.80 -12.62 6.04
N PHE A 22 -5.42 -13.81 5.58
CA PHE A 22 -4.82 -13.98 4.26
C PHE A 22 -5.82 -13.60 3.14
N LYS A 23 -7.08 -14.01 3.25
CA LYS A 23 -8.13 -13.64 2.29
C LYS A 23 -8.37 -12.14 2.23
N GLU A 24 -8.38 -11.47 3.39
CA GLU A 24 -8.55 -10.01 3.48
C GLU A 24 -7.36 -9.26 2.86
N ALA A 25 -6.13 -9.64 3.19
CA ALA A 25 -4.91 -9.06 2.60
C ALA A 25 -4.87 -9.22 1.07
N VAL A 26 -5.20 -10.41 0.54
CA VAL A 26 -5.28 -10.64 -0.91
C VAL A 26 -6.38 -9.82 -1.57
N LYS A 27 -7.51 -9.59 -0.88
CA LYS A 27 -8.61 -8.76 -1.38
C LYS A 27 -8.19 -7.29 -1.49
N GLU A 28 -7.47 -6.76 -0.51
CA GLU A 28 -6.92 -5.40 -0.56
C GLU A 28 -5.93 -5.24 -1.71
N ILE A 29 -5.03 -6.21 -1.89
CA ILE A 29 -4.06 -6.23 -3.01
C ILE A 29 -4.79 -6.23 -4.37
N LYS A 30 -5.85 -7.04 -4.52
CA LYS A 30 -6.65 -7.10 -5.76
C LYS A 30 -7.40 -5.80 -6.03
N ASN A 31 -7.94 -5.16 -5.00
CA ASN A 31 -8.68 -3.91 -5.13
C ASN A 31 -7.75 -2.70 -5.38
N ASN A 32 -6.49 -2.78 -4.94
CA ASN A 32 -5.45 -1.77 -5.18
C ASN A 32 -4.56 -2.13 -6.39
N LYS A 33 -5.13 -2.85 -7.37
CA LYS A 33 -4.47 -3.35 -8.59
C LYS A 33 -3.79 -2.27 -9.44
N ASN A 34 -4.05 -1.01 -9.16
CA ASN A 34 -3.71 0.09 -10.06
C ASN A 34 -2.22 0.45 -10.03
N ASN A 35 -1.44 -0.05 -9.06
CA ASN A 35 0.00 0.22 -8.94
C ASN A 35 0.87 -1.03 -8.69
N LEU A 36 0.26 -2.20 -8.50
CA LEU A 36 0.98 -3.45 -8.24
C LEU A 36 1.52 -4.02 -9.57
N GLY A 37 2.77 -3.69 -9.89
CA GLY A 37 3.42 -4.06 -11.15
C GLY A 37 3.69 -2.90 -12.11
N LYS A 38 3.24 -1.68 -11.78
CA LYS A 38 3.70 -0.48 -12.51
C LYS A 38 5.14 -0.15 -12.12
N VAL A 39 5.93 0.25 -13.11
CA VAL A 39 7.33 0.65 -12.93
C VAL A 39 7.46 2.15 -13.16
N ASN A 40 8.08 2.86 -12.22
CA ASN A 40 8.48 4.25 -12.34
C ASN A 40 9.99 4.34 -12.58
N ILE A 41 10.39 5.11 -13.60
CA ILE A 41 11.79 5.42 -13.86
C ILE A 41 12.19 6.60 -12.98
N CYS A 42 13.27 6.46 -12.21
CA CYS A 42 13.79 7.55 -11.38
C CYS A 42 14.34 8.67 -12.27
N PRO A 43 13.86 9.92 -12.17
CA PRO A 43 14.32 11.02 -13.01
C PRO A 43 15.76 11.45 -12.70
N LYS A 44 16.29 11.11 -11.51
CA LYS A 44 17.67 11.48 -11.11
C LYS A 44 18.73 10.51 -11.60
N CYS A 45 18.45 9.20 -11.58
CA CYS A 45 19.47 8.17 -11.86
C CYS A 45 19.06 7.13 -12.90
N GLY A 46 17.83 7.19 -13.43
CA GLY A 46 17.34 6.24 -14.44
C GLY A 46 16.94 4.86 -13.91
N ALA A 47 17.07 4.60 -12.61
CA ALA A 47 16.70 3.30 -12.03
C ALA A 47 15.20 2.98 -12.20
N LYS A 48 14.88 1.72 -12.49
CA LYS A 48 13.52 1.18 -12.50
C LYS A 48 13.08 0.85 -11.08
N ASN A 49 11.98 1.45 -10.62
CA ASN A 49 11.43 1.23 -9.28
C ASN A 49 9.96 0.82 -9.39
N LEU A 50 9.44 0.08 -8.40
CA LEU A 50 8.01 -0.17 -8.34
C LEU A 50 7.26 1.14 -8.06
N ALA A 51 6.09 1.33 -8.68
CA ALA A 51 5.28 2.54 -8.49
C ALA A 51 4.80 2.75 -7.05
N ILE A 52 4.86 1.70 -6.21
CA ILE A 52 4.57 1.81 -4.78
C ILE A 52 5.70 2.50 -4.00
N ASN A 53 6.93 2.54 -4.52
CA ASN A 53 8.09 3.09 -3.83
C ASN A 53 7.97 4.61 -3.71
N LYS A 54 8.15 5.13 -2.49
CA LYS A 54 8.22 6.58 -2.22
C LYS A 54 9.58 7.16 -2.63
N TYR A 55 10.64 6.39 -2.44
CA TYR A 55 12.03 6.76 -2.75
C TYR A 55 12.65 5.78 -3.73
N CYS A 56 13.61 6.25 -4.52
CA CYS A 56 14.39 5.42 -5.40
C CYS A 56 15.30 4.50 -4.59
N ASN A 57 15.24 3.19 -4.87
CA ASN A 57 16.05 2.20 -4.18
C ASN A 57 17.55 2.31 -4.49
N MET A 58 17.92 3.01 -5.56
CA MET A 58 19.33 3.19 -5.98
C MET A 58 19.96 4.47 -5.46
N CYS A 59 19.23 5.59 -5.45
CA CYS A 59 19.81 6.91 -5.14
C CYS A 59 19.05 7.69 -4.05
N GLY A 60 18.01 7.11 -3.45
CA GLY A 60 17.22 7.72 -2.36
C GLY A 60 16.32 8.89 -2.75
N THR A 61 16.30 9.31 -4.02
CA THR A 61 15.48 10.45 -4.46
C THR A 61 13.99 10.13 -4.38
N ILE A 62 13.17 11.10 -3.98
CA ILE A 62 11.71 10.96 -3.96
C ILE A 62 11.21 10.75 -5.39
N ILE A 63 10.47 9.67 -5.63
CA ILE A 63 9.94 9.29 -6.95
C ILE A 63 8.41 9.17 -6.98
N ARG A 64 7.75 9.40 -5.85
CA ARG A 64 6.29 9.42 -5.75
C ARG A 64 5.87 10.67 -4.98
N TYR A 65 5.25 11.60 -5.69
CA TYR A 65 4.54 12.71 -5.08
C TYR A 65 3.12 12.21 -4.78
N GLU A 66 2.72 12.20 -3.51
CA GLU A 66 1.32 11.98 -3.15
C GLU A 66 0.49 13.11 -3.77
N ILE A 67 -0.74 12.81 -4.21
CA ILE A 67 -1.62 13.79 -4.88
C ILE A 67 -1.72 15.09 -4.05
N GLU A 68 -1.76 14.98 -2.72
CA GLU A 68 -1.74 16.15 -1.81
C GLU A 68 -0.52 17.05 -1.97
N THR A 69 0.64 16.49 -2.31
CA THR A 69 1.89 17.23 -2.54
C THR A 69 1.86 18.02 -3.85
N ILE A 70 1.17 17.51 -4.89
CA ILE A 70 1.04 18.19 -6.19
C ILE A 70 0.14 19.42 -6.05
N PHE A 71 -0.95 19.30 -5.28
CA PHE A 71 -1.83 20.44 -4.98
C PHE A 71 -1.12 21.53 -4.17
N LYS A 72 -0.25 21.16 -3.20
CA LYS A 72 0.50 22.13 -2.38
C LYS A 72 1.66 22.82 -3.10
N ALA A 73 2.22 22.22 -4.15
CA ALA A 73 3.28 22.84 -4.94
C ALA A 73 2.77 23.77 -6.05
N SER A 74 1.44 23.84 -6.24
CA SER A 74 0.76 24.63 -7.27
C SER A 74 0.05 25.88 -6.72
N ILE A 75 0.24 26.18 -5.43
CA ILE A 75 -0.22 27.37 -4.71
C ILE A 75 1.02 28.06 -4.15
#